data_AF-A0A258THI8-F1
#
_entry.id   AF-A0A258THI8-F1
#
_cell.length_a   1.000
_cell.length_b   1.000
_cell.length_c   1.000
_cell.angle_alpha   90.00
_cell.angle_beta   90.00
_cell.angle_gamma   90.00
#
_symmetry.space_group_name_H-M   'P 1'
#
loop_
_entity.id
_entity.type
_entity.pdbx_description
1 polymer ?
#
loop_
_entity_poly.entity_id
_entity_poly.type
_entity_poly.pdbx_seq_one_letter_code
_entity_poly.pdbx_strand_id
1 'polypeptide(L)'
;MRIICLFNLKPGVDPATYEAWARTGDIPAVNALGSVTSFTVHRATGMFGSDAKPPYAYVEVIDITGMDAFVGDVTTPDFQALAAPFQDFADNPQFILTEDL
;
A
#
# COMPACT_ATOMS: atom_id res chain seq x y z
N MET A 1 14.76 -5.46 1.56
CA MET A 1 13.87 -6.10 0.56
C MET A 1 12.65 -5.24 0.36
N ARG A 2 11.82 -5.50 -0.65
CA ARG A 2 10.65 -4.70 -0.96
C ARG A 2 9.39 -5.55 -1.07
N ILE A 3 8.28 -4.99 -0.61
CA ILE A 3 6.94 -5.50 -0.85
C ILE A 3 6.24 -4.53 -1.79
N ILE A 4 5.60 -5.05 -2.84
CA ILE A 4 4.78 -4.27 -3.76
C ILE A 4 3.33 -4.66 -3.55
N CYS A 5 2.47 -3.70 -3.27
CA CYS A 5 1.02 -3.88 -3.19
C CYS A 5 0.36 -3.29 -4.43
N LEU A 6 -0.39 -4.10 -5.18
CA LEU A 6 -1.15 -3.66 -6.36
C LEU A 6 -2.64 -3.81 -6.09
N PHE A 7 -3.42 -2.75 -6.27
CA PHE A 7 -4.86 -2.82 -6.01
C PHE A 7 -5.69 -1.81 -6.82
N ASN A 8 -6.98 -2.11 -6.90
CA ASN A 8 -8.02 -1.20 -7.36
C ASN A 8 -8.93 -0.87 -6.16
N LEU A 9 -9.74 0.18 -6.28
CA LEU A 9 -10.74 0.49 -5.27
C LEU A 9 -11.99 -0.35 -5.47
N LYS A 10 -12.66 -0.72 -4.37
CA LYS A 10 -13.96 -1.38 -4.41
C LYS A 10 -15.00 -0.53 -5.14
N PRO A 11 -16.02 -1.15 -5.75
CA PRO A 11 -17.12 -0.42 -6.37
C PRO A 11 -17.78 0.57 -5.40
N GLY A 12 -17.95 1.82 -5.83
CA GLY A 12 -18.59 2.88 -5.05
C GLY A 12 -17.67 3.63 -4.09
N VAL A 13 -16.41 3.20 -3.91
CA VAL A 13 -15.42 3.97 -3.15
C VAL A 13 -14.99 5.19 -3.97
N ASP A 14 -15.07 6.36 -3.36
CA ASP A 14 -14.55 7.61 -3.93
C ASP A 14 -13.02 7.66 -3.80
N PRO A 15 -12.26 7.79 -4.91
CA PRO A 15 -10.81 7.96 -4.87
C PRO A 15 -10.34 9.09 -3.96
N ALA A 16 -11.05 10.22 -3.89
CA ALA A 16 -10.61 11.34 -3.06
C ALA A 16 -10.68 11.00 -1.55
N THR A 17 -11.68 10.21 -1.16
CA THR A 17 -11.80 9.69 0.22
C THR A 17 -10.64 8.76 0.56
N TYR A 18 -10.33 7.81 -0.32
CA TYR A 18 -9.17 6.93 -0.14
C TYR A 18 -7.86 7.71 -0.08
N GLU A 19 -7.62 8.61 -1.05
CA GLU A 19 -6.38 9.40 -1.12
C GLU A 19 -6.19 10.29 0.12
N ALA A 20 -7.26 10.84 0.69
CA ALA A 20 -7.19 11.64 1.91
C ALA A 20 -6.81 10.80 3.14
N TRP A 21 -7.42 9.61 3.28
CA TRP A 21 -7.05 8.65 4.33
C TRP A 21 -5.60 8.18 4.18
N ALA A 22 -5.19 7.83 2.95
CA ALA A 22 -3.85 7.35 2.68
C ALA A 22 -2.79 8.41 3.04
N ARG A 23 -3.00 9.67 2.62
CA ARG A 23 -2.04 10.76 2.87
C ARG A 23 -1.92 11.17 4.33
N THR A 24 -3.01 11.12 5.08
CA THR A 24 -3.04 11.67 6.45
C THR A 24 -2.91 10.61 7.55
N GLY A 25 -3.24 9.36 7.25
CA GLY A 25 -3.19 8.24 8.20
C GLY A 25 -2.20 7.17 7.79
N ASP A 26 -2.49 6.46 6.70
CA ASP A 26 -1.77 5.24 6.32
C ASP A 26 -0.27 5.49 6.03
N ILE A 27 0.03 6.39 5.09
CA ILE A 27 1.40 6.71 4.70
C ILE A 27 2.27 7.10 5.90
N PRO A 28 1.89 8.09 6.74
CA PRO A 28 2.72 8.45 7.89
C PRO A 28 2.83 7.34 8.93
N ALA A 29 1.78 6.53 9.14
CA ALA A 29 1.80 5.46 10.12
C ALA A 29 2.72 4.30 9.72
N VAL A 30 2.66 3.85 8.46
CA VAL A 30 3.54 2.79 7.95
C VAL A 30 5.00 3.28 7.95
N ASN A 31 5.25 4.54 7.58
CA ASN A 31 6.60 5.11 7.66
C ASN A 31 7.11 5.30 9.11
N ALA A 32 6.25 5.22 10.13
CA ALA A 32 6.65 5.29 11.53
C ALA A 32 7.05 3.93 12.12
N LEU A 33 6.83 2.83 11.39
CA LEU A 33 7.24 1.49 11.81
C LEU A 33 8.76 1.33 11.78
N GLY A 34 9.34 0.74 12.82
CA GLY A 34 10.79 0.57 12.93
C GLY A 34 11.38 -0.38 11.89
N SER A 35 10.57 -1.28 11.35
CA SER A 35 10.92 -2.20 10.27
C SER A 35 10.84 -1.60 8.86
N VAL A 36 10.24 -0.41 8.70
CA VAL A 36 10.02 0.24 7.39
C VAL A 36 11.04 1.34 7.18
N THR A 37 11.75 1.31 6.05
CA THR A 37 12.70 2.35 5.66
C THR A 37 12.09 3.36 4.70
N SER A 38 11.09 2.95 3.92
CA SER A 38 10.30 3.85 3.07
C SER A 38 8.96 3.22 2.73
N PHE A 39 7.89 4.00 2.81
CA PHE A 39 6.59 3.62 2.27
C PHE A 39 6.02 4.73 1.40
N THR A 40 5.65 4.37 0.16
CA THR A 40 5.05 5.30 -0.80
C THR A 40 3.87 4.67 -1.50
N VAL A 41 2.85 5.48 -1.80
CA VAL A 41 1.66 5.10 -2.55
C VAL A 41 1.56 5.95 -3.80
N HIS A 42 1.38 5.29 -4.95
CA HIS A 42 1.36 5.92 -6.27
C HIS A 42 0.03 5.63 -6.95
N ARG A 43 -0.65 6.67 -7.42
CA ARG A 43 -1.79 6.52 -8.32
C ARG A 43 -1.29 6.35 -9.75
N ALA A 44 -1.72 5.28 -10.41
CA ALA A 44 -1.40 5.06 -11.82
C ALA A 44 -2.11 6.11 -12.69
N THR A 45 -1.36 6.72 -13.60
CA THR A 45 -1.87 7.79 -14.49
C THR A 45 -2.10 7.32 -15.93
N GLY A 46 -1.55 6.16 -16.31
CA GLY A 46 -1.64 5.60 -17.66
C GLY A 46 -0.57 4.54 -17.90
N MET A 47 -0.61 3.90 -19.07
CA MET A 47 0.44 2.99 -19.52
C MET A 47 1.46 3.74 -20.38
N PHE A 48 2.75 3.56 -20.10
CA PHE A 48 3.79 4.17 -20.93
C PHE A 48 3.80 3.53 -22.33
N GLY A 49 3.63 4.34 -23.38
CA GLY A 49 3.63 3.88 -24.77
C GLY A 49 2.31 3.28 -25.27
N SER A 50 1.20 3.39 -24.53
CA SER A 50 -0.12 3.02 -25.03
C SER A 50 -1.25 3.79 -24.32
N ASP A 51 -2.42 3.90 -24.96
CA ASP A 51 -3.64 4.44 -24.34
C ASP A 51 -4.42 3.41 -23.51
N ALA A 52 -3.85 2.23 -23.27
CA ALA A 52 -4.48 1.23 -22.43
C ALA A 52 -4.59 1.73 -20.98
N LYS A 53 -5.65 1.32 -20.29
CA LYS A 53 -5.81 1.60 -18.85
C LYS A 53 -4.80 0.77 -18.05
N PRO A 54 -4.22 1.33 -16.97
CA PRO A 54 -3.44 0.54 -16.03
C PRO A 54 -4.28 -0.62 -15.46
N PRO A 55 -3.70 -1.81 -15.28
CA PRO A 55 -4.40 -2.94 -14.66
C PRO A 55 -4.72 -2.70 -13.17
N TYR A 56 -3.96 -1.82 -12.52
CA TYR A 56 -4.16 -1.39 -11.14
C TYR A 56 -4.13 0.13 -11.03
N ALA A 57 -5.08 0.69 -10.29
CA ALA A 57 -5.19 2.13 -10.06
C ALA A 57 -4.15 2.65 -9.07
N TYR A 58 -3.67 1.79 -8.15
CA TYR A 58 -2.72 2.17 -7.11
C TYR A 58 -1.61 1.13 -6.95
N VAL A 59 -0.43 1.64 -6.59
CA VAL A 59 0.78 0.86 -6.30
C VAL A 59 1.36 1.35 -4.98
N GLU A 60 1.47 0.47 -4.00
CA GLU A 60 2.25 0.73 -2.80
C GLU A 60 3.61 0.07 -2.91
N VAL A 61 4.62 0.78 -2.43
CA VAL A 61 5.99 0.31 -2.36
C VAL A 61 6.44 0.43 -0.91
N ILE A 62 6.69 -0.72 -0.29
CA ILE A 62 7.11 -0.82 1.11
C ILE A 62 8.53 -1.39 1.14
N ASP A 63 9.49 -0.55 1.49
CA ASP A 63 10.86 -0.95 1.74
C ASP A 63 11.03 -1.32 3.21
N ILE A 64 11.47 -2.56 3.45
CA ILE A 64 11.58 -3.13 4.80
C ILE A 64 13.00 -3.64 5.09
N THR A 65 13.36 -3.59 6.37
CA THR A 65 14.64 -4.11 6.87
C THR A 65 14.69 -5.64 6.89
N GLY A 66 13.54 -6.30 7.00
CA GLY A 66 13.41 -7.76 6.95
C GLY A 66 12.00 -8.23 7.32
N MET A 67 11.66 -9.47 6.94
CA MET A 67 10.30 -10.01 7.09
C MET A 67 9.88 -10.16 8.57
N ASP A 68 10.74 -10.73 9.41
CA ASP A 68 10.39 -10.99 10.82
C ASP A 68 10.08 -9.72 11.59
N ALA A 69 10.89 -8.67 11.41
CA ALA A 69 10.67 -7.37 12.03
C ALA A 69 9.37 -6.73 11.52
N PHE A 70 9.13 -6.80 10.20
CA PHE A 70 7.92 -6.26 9.60
C PHE A 70 6.65 -6.97 10.09
N VAL A 71 6.65 -8.30 10.13
CA VAL A 71 5.54 -9.09 10.69
C VAL A 71 5.30 -8.72 12.15
N GLY A 72 6.37 -8.53 12.94
CA GLY A 72 6.26 -8.06 14.32
C GLY A 72 5.53 -6.73 14.45
N ASP A 73 5.89 -5.75 13.62
CA ASP A 73 5.27 -4.42 13.63
C ASP A 73 3.79 -4.46 13.19
N VAL A 74 3.49 -5.14 12.08
CA VAL A 74 2.13 -5.13 11.49
C VAL A 74 1.12 -6.04 12.19
N THR A 75 1.58 -6.93 13.07
CA THR A 75 0.69 -7.80 13.88
C THR A 75 0.32 -7.19 15.22
N THR A 76 0.83 -6.00 15.54
CA THR A 76 0.41 -5.27 16.74
C THR A 76 -1.06 -4.86 16.65
N PRO A 77 -1.83 -4.90 17.76
CA PRO A 77 -3.23 -4.48 17.74
C PRO A 77 -3.43 -3.04 17.26
N ASP A 78 -2.53 -2.13 17.64
CA ASP A 78 -2.59 -0.73 17.27
C ASP A 78 -2.43 -0.54 15.76
N PHE A 79 -1.47 -1.24 15.14
CA PHE A 79 -1.28 -1.17 13.69
C PHE A 79 -2.44 -1.84 12.93
N GLN A 80 -2.94 -2.97 13.40
CA GLN A 80 -4.09 -3.63 12.78
C GLN A 80 -5.34 -2.74 12.81
N ALA A 81 -5.58 -2.02 13.90
CA ALA A 81 -6.69 -1.07 13.99
C ALA A 81 -6.51 0.11 13.01
N LEU A 82 -5.27 0.58 12.82
CA LEU A 82 -4.95 1.65 11.88
C LEU A 82 -5.11 1.21 10.42
N ALA A 83 -4.70 -0.01 10.09
CA ALA A 83 -4.75 -0.56 8.74
C ALA A 83 -6.14 -1.14 8.37
N ALA A 84 -7.02 -1.37 9.34
CA ALA A 84 -8.37 -1.94 9.11
C ALA A 84 -9.17 -1.22 8.00
N PRO A 85 -9.20 0.12 7.90
CA PRO A 85 -9.92 0.81 6.84
C PRO A 85 -9.45 0.47 5.42
N PHE A 86 -8.20 0.01 5.25
CA PHE A 86 -7.70 -0.41 3.93
C PHE A 86 -8.58 -1.48 3.30
N GLN A 87 -9.11 -2.40 4.12
CA GLN A 87 -9.99 -3.47 3.65
C GLN A 87 -11.32 -2.94 3.10
N ASP A 88 -11.78 -1.77 3.54
CA ASP A 88 -12.99 -1.13 3.01
C ASP A 88 -12.74 -0.40 1.69
N PHE A 89 -11.49 -0.04 1.41
CA PHE A 89 -11.09 0.64 0.19
C PHE A 89 -10.65 -0.31 -0.93
N ALA A 90 -9.76 -1.25 -0.64
CA ALA A 90 -9.08 -2.04 -1.65
C ALA A 90 -9.88 -3.27 -2.09
N ASP A 91 -10.01 -3.45 -3.41
CA ASP A 91 -10.58 -4.65 -4.03
C ASP A 91 -9.47 -5.65 -4.34
N ASN A 92 -9.45 -6.76 -3.59
CA ASN A 92 -8.51 -7.87 -3.73
C ASN A 92 -7.04 -7.44 -3.94
N PRO A 93 -6.43 -6.71 -2.98
CA PRO A 93 -5.04 -6.24 -3.10
C PRO A 93 -4.05 -7.41 -3.23
N GLN A 94 -3.06 -7.26 -4.10
CA GLN A 94 -2.02 -8.25 -4.34
C GLN A 94 -0.71 -7.81 -3.69
N PHE A 95 -0.22 -8.58 -2.72
CA PHE A 95 1.06 -8.33 -2.04
C PHE A 95 2.14 -9.23 -2.63
N ILE A 96 3.17 -8.62 -3.22
CA ILE A 96 4.24 -9.29 -3.94
C ILE A 96 5.54 -9.06 -3.18
N LEU A 97 6.20 -10.14 -2.78
CA LEU A 97 7.53 -10.10 -2.18
C LEU A 97 8.58 -10.04 -3.29
N THR A 98 9.58 -9.18 -3.13
CA THR A 98 10.67 -9.03 -4.11
C THR A 98 12.04 -9.19 -3.45
N GLU A 99 13.01 -9.58 -4.26
CA GLU A 99 14.43 -9.54 -3.95
C GLU A 99 15.17 -8.71 -5.00
N ASP A 100 16.35 -8.19 -4.63
CA ASP A 100 17.22 -7.51 -5.58
C ASP A 100 17.94 -8.57 -6.44
N LEU A 101 18.24 -8.25 -7.71
CA LEU A 101 19.00 -9.11 -8.63
C LEU A 101 20.51 -8.92 -8.51
#